data_AF-A0A3M8GEW2-F1
#
_entry.id   AF-A0A3M8GEW2-F1
#
_cell.length_a   1.000
_cell.length_b   1.000
_cell.length_c   1.000
_cell.angle_alpha   90.00
_cell.angle_beta   90.00
_cell.angle_gamma   90.00
#
_symmetry.space_group_name_H-M   'P 1'
#
loop_
_entity.id
_entity.type
_entity.pdbx_description
1 polymer ?
#
loop_
_entity_poly.entity_id
_entity_poly.type
_entity_poly.pdbx_seq_one_letter_code
_entity_poly.pdbx_strand_id
1 'polypeptide(L)'
;MTKIDFVVKRDFSTKKFELDKITTAIFKAMSAVGEGTQDDAQNVAIEVFTALSERKKVDADYIPTIEEIQDFVETKLMESGALKAAKAYIIYRDQQAQKRKSDIFEKRINLKPYEYPQLYEYVPAIRHSYWIHSEFSFTSDIQDYKSGLNKAEKSAIKNTMLAISQIEVAVKSFWGDIYQRMPKPEIGSVGATFAESEVRHADAYSHLLEILGLNSEFEELKRKPVIMKRVQYLEKALRNSKSQELQEFSESVLLFSVFIEHVSLFSQFLIIMAFNKHKNMLKGISNVVEATSKEEQIHGDFGIDLIKILQTERPEWFTAEFNEAIKAMCLDAMEAESEIVDWIFEDGELDFLPKDVVIEFIKNRFNRSLESIGVEKIFNIDESLVAQTEWFDDEIIGTKHGDFFVKRSINYSKKTQSFSGDDLF
;
A
#
# COMPACT_ATOMS: atom_id res chain seq x y z
N MET A 1 40.52 1.51 -31.47
CA MET A 1 39.53 0.60 -30.86
C MET A 1 38.33 1.44 -30.44
N THR A 2 37.11 1.05 -30.84
CA THR A 2 35.87 1.67 -30.37
C THR A 2 35.81 1.54 -28.85
N LYS A 3 35.52 2.63 -28.13
CA LYS A 3 35.63 2.66 -26.67
C LYS A 3 34.27 2.36 -26.02
N ILE A 4 34.25 1.38 -25.12
CA ILE A 4 33.15 1.19 -24.18
C ILE A 4 33.45 2.07 -22.97
N ASP A 5 32.72 3.17 -22.82
CA ASP A 5 32.94 4.13 -21.73
C ASP A 5 32.13 3.77 -20.47
N PHE A 6 30.97 3.15 -20.66
CA PHE A 6 29.99 2.92 -19.61
C PHE A 6 29.40 1.51 -19.64
N VAL A 7 28.82 1.11 -18.51
CA VAL A 7 28.06 -0.13 -18.31
C VAL A 7 26.80 0.18 -17.52
N VAL A 8 25.68 -0.44 -17.90
CA VAL A 8 24.42 -0.40 -17.16
C VAL A 8 24.43 -1.49 -16.08
N LYS A 9 24.26 -1.09 -14.83
CA LYS A 9 24.17 -2.01 -13.69
C LYS A 9 22.80 -2.68 -13.58
N ARG A 10 22.71 -3.67 -12.68
CA ARG A 10 21.46 -4.36 -12.33
C ARG A 10 20.39 -3.45 -11.71
N ASP A 11 20.79 -2.34 -11.09
CA ASP A 11 19.90 -1.29 -10.57
C ASP A 11 19.59 -0.21 -11.63
N PHE A 12 19.88 -0.51 -12.91
CA PHE A 12 19.78 0.40 -14.07
C PHE A 12 20.67 1.66 -14.00
N SER A 13 21.49 1.82 -12.95
CA SER A 13 22.45 2.93 -12.88
C SER A 13 23.59 2.73 -13.86
N THR A 14 24.12 3.83 -14.40
CA THR A 14 25.27 3.79 -15.32
C THR A 14 26.57 4.01 -14.54
N LYS A 15 27.59 3.18 -14.78
CA LYS A 15 28.95 3.38 -14.23
C LYS A 15 30.01 3.30 -15.33
N LYS A 16 31.18 3.87 -15.05
CA LYS A 16 32.35 3.76 -15.92
C LYS A 16 32.74 2.30 -16.13
N PHE A 17 33.00 1.93 -17.38
CA PHE A 17 33.48 0.60 -17.74
C PHE A 17 34.95 0.43 -17.32
N GLU A 18 35.27 -0.70 -16.69
CA GLU A 18 36.61 -1.05 -16.22
C GLU A 18 36.91 -2.50 -16.58
N LEU A 19 37.80 -2.71 -17.55
CA LEU A 19 38.16 -4.06 -18.04
C LEU A 19 38.71 -4.95 -16.92
N ASP A 20 39.49 -4.37 -16.00
CA ASP A 20 40.12 -5.08 -14.88
C ASP A 20 39.10 -5.80 -13.99
N LYS A 21 37.86 -5.30 -13.90
CA LYS A 21 36.78 -5.97 -13.15
C LYS A 21 36.36 -7.29 -13.82
N ILE A 22 36.34 -7.32 -15.14
CA ILE A 22 36.04 -8.52 -15.93
C ILE A 22 37.20 -9.51 -15.78
N THR A 23 38.44 -9.06 -15.97
CA THR A 23 39.66 -9.86 -15.76
C THR A 23 39.69 -10.49 -14.37
N THR A 24 39.41 -9.71 -13.33
CA THR A 24 39.38 -10.19 -11.95
C THR A 24 38.31 -11.24 -11.72
N ALA A 25 37.12 -11.07 -12.31
CA ALA A 25 36.03 -12.05 -12.17
C ALA A 25 36.38 -13.38 -12.86
N ILE A 26 36.96 -13.33 -14.06
CA ILE A 26 37.42 -14.50 -14.81
C ILE A 26 38.55 -15.21 -14.03
N PHE A 27 39.54 -14.45 -13.56
CA PHE A 27 40.68 -15.00 -12.84
C PHE A 27 40.27 -15.69 -11.53
N LYS A 28 39.25 -15.16 -10.83
CA LYS A 28 38.68 -15.82 -9.65
C LYS A 28 38.05 -17.17 -10.00
N ALA A 29 37.33 -17.28 -11.12
CA ALA A 29 36.75 -18.55 -11.55
C ALA A 29 37.83 -19.56 -11.96
N MET A 30 38.83 -19.12 -12.73
CA MET A 30 40.01 -19.91 -13.11
C MET A 30 40.78 -20.44 -11.89
N SER A 31 41.09 -19.55 -10.93
CA SER A 31 41.80 -19.90 -9.71
C SER A 31 41.03 -20.89 -8.82
N ALA A 32 39.70 -20.78 -8.76
CA ALA A 32 38.86 -21.65 -7.94
C ALA A 32 38.91 -23.13 -8.37
N VAL A 33 39.25 -23.40 -9.64
CA VAL A 33 39.36 -24.75 -10.19
C VAL A 33 40.80 -25.15 -10.55
N GLY A 34 41.78 -24.27 -10.27
CA GLY A 34 43.18 -24.48 -10.62
C GLY A 34 43.42 -24.58 -12.14
N GLU A 35 42.66 -23.85 -12.95
CA GLU A 35 42.72 -23.87 -14.42
C GLU A 35 42.91 -22.45 -14.96
N GLY A 36 44.07 -22.14 -15.54
CA GLY A 36 44.39 -20.85 -16.14
C GLY A 36 45.20 -19.91 -15.24
N THR A 37 45.82 -18.92 -15.86
CA THR A 37 46.67 -17.88 -15.26
C THR A 37 46.00 -16.52 -15.31
N GLN A 38 46.62 -15.51 -14.71
CA GLN A 38 46.15 -14.12 -14.81
C GLN A 38 46.18 -13.62 -16.26
N ASP A 39 47.18 -14.05 -17.05
CA ASP A 39 47.29 -13.70 -18.46
C ASP A 39 46.17 -14.34 -19.29
N ASP A 40 45.82 -15.60 -19.00
CA ASP A 40 44.68 -16.28 -19.63
C ASP A 40 43.36 -15.56 -19.34
N ALA A 41 43.17 -15.12 -18.08
CA ALA A 41 42.00 -14.35 -17.70
C ALA A 41 41.93 -12.98 -18.41
N GLN A 42 43.08 -12.33 -18.60
CA GLN A 42 43.17 -11.06 -19.34
C GLN A 42 42.87 -11.26 -20.83
N ASN A 43 43.34 -12.34 -21.45
CA ASN A 43 43.04 -12.66 -22.84
C ASN A 43 41.54 -12.86 -23.06
N VAL A 44 40.87 -13.64 -22.20
CA VAL A 44 39.41 -13.81 -22.25
C VAL A 44 38.68 -12.48 -22.03
N ALA A 45 39.13 -11.64 -21.10
CA ALA A 45 38.54 -10.31 -20.88
C ALA A 45 38.66 -9.41 -22.12
N ILE A 46 39.79 -9.46 -22.84
CA ILE A 46 40.01 -8.72 -24.09
C ILE A 46 39.06 -9.23 -25.19
N GLU A 47 38.82 -10.53 -25.29
CA GLU A 47 37.86 -11.10 -26.23
C GLU A 47 36.42 -10.64 -25.93
N VAL A 48 36.04 -10.60 -24.65
CA VAL A 48 34.76 -10.02 -24.21
C VAL A 48 34.67 -8.55 -24.61
N PHE A 49 35.70 -7.75 -24.31
CA PHE A 49 35.73 -6.34 -24.70
C PHE A 49 35.63 -6.15 -26.22
N THR A 50 36.27 -7.02 -27.00
CA THR A 50 36.22 -7.00 -28.46
C THR A 50 34.79 -7.27 -28.94
N ALA A 51 34.12 -8.30 -28.40
CA ALA A 51 32.74 -8.62 -28.75
C ALA A 51 31.76 -7.47 -28.43
N LEU A 52 31.93 -6.83 -27.27
CA LEU A 52 31.15 -5.64 -26.88
C LEU A 52 31.43 -4.45 -27.81
N SER A 53 32.69 -4.26 -28.21
CA SER A 53 33.10 -3.18 -29.10
C SER A 53 32.56 -3.35 -30.51
N GLU A 54 32.44 -4.59 -31.00
CA GLU A 54 31.78 -4.86 -32.29
C GLU A 54 30.29 -4.50 -32.25
N ARG A 55 29.58 -4.79 -31.15
CA ARG A 55 28.18 -4.35 -31.00
C ARG A 55 28.05 -2.83 -31.04
N LYS A 56 28.95 -2.11 -30.34
CA LYS A 56 28.97 -0.64 -30.34
C LYS A 56 29.27 -0.01 -31.72
N LYS A 57 29.92 -0.74 -32.62
CA LYS A 57 30.11 -0.24 -34.00
C LYS A 57 28.82 -0.29 -34.81
N VAL A 58 27.93 -1.22 -34.50
CA VAL A 58 26.63 -1.40 -35.17
C VAL A 58 25.62 -0.40 -34.61
N ASP A 59 25.62 -0.21 -33.30
CA ASP A 59 24.76 0.74 -32.59
C ASP A 59 25.61 1.71 -31.76
N ALA A 60 25.60 2.98 -32.16
CA ALA A 60 26.39 4.03 -31.51
C ALA A 60 25.93 4.33 -30.07
N ASP A 61 24.64 4.12 -29.78
CA ASP A 61 24.01 4.39 -28.49
C ASP A 61 24.08 3.17 -27.56
N TYR A 62 24.66 2.06 -28.01
CA TYR A 62 24.82 0.85 -27.23
C TYR A 62 25.68 1.04 -25.98
N ILE A 63 25.10 0.68 -24.83
CA ILE A 63 25.77 0.56 -23.54
C ILE A 63 25.51 -0.85 -23.01
N PRO A 64 26.55 -1.67 -22.79
CA PRO A 64 26.35 -3.04 -22.34
C PRO A 64 25.77 -3.10 -20.93
N THR A 65 24.95 -4.11 -20.67
CA THR A 65 24.48 -4.42 -19.31
C THR A 65 25.42 -5.37 -18.59
N ILE A 66 25.34 -5.42 -17.25
CA ILE A 66 26.12 -6.39 -16.46
C ILE A 66 25.80 -7.84 -16.85
N GLU A 67 24.54 -8.17 -17.12
CA GLU A 67 24.16 -9.53 -17.52
C GLU A 67 24.72 -9.89 -18.90
N GLU A 68 24.67 -8.95 -19.85
CA GLU A 68 25.27 -9.12 -21.18
C GLU A 68 26.78 -9.40 -21.10
N ILE A 69 27.49 -8.65 -20.25
CA ILE A 69 28.92 -8.89 -20.02
C ILE A 69 29.15 -10.29 -19.46
N GLN A 70 28.31 -10.74 -18.53
CA GLN A 70 28.43 -12.08 -17.94
C GLN A 70 28.15 -13.19 -18.97
N ASP A 71 27.16 -13.01 -19.85
CA ASP A 71 26.89 -13.95 -20.95
C ASP A 71 28.07 -14.05 -21.93
N PHE A 72 28.71 -12.92 -22.25
CA PHE A 72 29.93 -12.92 -23.05
C PHE A 72 31.10 -13.60 -22.34
N VAL A 73 31.27 -13.38 -21.02
CA VAL A 73 32.31 -14.06 -20.24
C VAL A 73 32.14 -15.57 -20.28
N GLU A 74 30.91 -16.06 -20.07
CA GLU A 74 30.60 -17.50 -20.17
C GLU A 74 30.94 -18.06 -21.54
N THR A 75 30.50 -17.36 -22.58
CA THR A 75 30.77 -17.75 -23.97
C THR A 75 32.27 -17.82 -24.26
N LYS A 76 33.03 -16.78 -23.89
CA LYS A 76 34.49 -16.72 -24.14
C LYS A 76 35.30 -17.68 -23.27
N LEU A 77 34.85 -17.98 -22.06
CA LEU A 77 35.43 -19.04 -21.24
C LEU A 77 35.23 -20.43 -21.86
N MET A 78 34.09 -20.68 -22.50
CA MET A 78 33.85 -21.94 -23.22
C MET A 78 34.69 -22.02 -24.50
N GLU A 79 34.76 -20.92 -25.28
CA GLU A 79 35.53 -20.85 -26.53
C GLU A 79 37.04 -20.98 -26.31
N SER A 80 37.58 -20.48 -25.19
CA SER A 80 39.00 -20.58 -24.85
C SER A 80 39.43 -22.00 -24.43
N GLY A 81 38.48 -22.92 -24.26
CA GLY A 81 38.72 -24.28 -23.81
C GLY A 81 38.88 -24.45 -22.29
N ALA A 82 38.75 -23.37 -21.50
CA ALA A 82 38.77 -23.39 -20.04
C ALA A 82 37.44 -23.90 -19.45
N LEU A 83 37.06 -25.14 -19.78
CA LEU A 83 35.73 -25.68 -19.52
C LEU A 83 35.40 -25.80 -18.02
N LYS A 84 36.38 -26.07 -17.15
CA LYS A 84 36.12 -26.14 -15.70
C LYS A 84 35.90 -24.74 -15.14
N ALA A 85 36.68 -23.75 -15.60
CA ALA A 85 36.51 -22.35 -15.24
C ALA A 85 35.16 -21.81 -15.73
N ALA A 86 34.74 -22.14 -16.96
CA ALA A 86 33.43 -21.79 -17.50
C ALA A 86 32.29 -22.33 -16.62
N LYS A 87 32.32 -23.63 -16.30
CA LYS A 87 31.31 -24.25 -15.42
C LYS A 87 31.30 -23.63 -14.03
N ALA A 88 32.47 -23.37 -13.43
CA ALA A 88 32.57 -22.72 -12.13
C ALA A 88 32.01 -21.30 -12.15
N TYR A 89 32.25 -20.54 -13.22
CA TYR A 89 31.71 -19.20 -13.41
C TYR A 89 30.18 -19.21 -13.48
N ILE A 90 29.60 -20.09 -14.31
CA ILE A 90 28.14 -20.24 -14.47
C ILE A 90 27.48 -20.57 -13.12
N ILE A 91 28.00 -21.57 -12.41
CA ILE A 91 27.48 -21.99 -11.11
C ILE A 91 27.59 -20.85 -10.10
N TYR A 92 28.72 -20.15 -10.05
CA TYR A 92 28.89 -19.02 -9.14
C TYR A 92 27.94 -17.86 -9.48
N ARG A 93 27.75 -17.54 -10.76
CA ARG A 93 26.80 -16.52 -11.22
C ARG A 93 25.39 -16.85 -10.74
N ASP A 94 24.93 -18.08 -10.98
CA ASP A 94 23.60 -18.54 -10.56
C ASP A 94 23.46 -18.51 -9.03
N GLN A 95 24.43 -19.05 -8.28
CA GLN A 95 24.42 -18.97 -6.82
C GLN A 95 24.35 -17.54 -6.30
N GLN A 96 25.07 -16.62 -6.92
CA GLN A 96 25.03 -15.21 -6.55
C GLN A 96 23.71 -14.56 -6.98
N ALA A 97 23.08 -15.01 -8.08
CA ALA A 97 21.75 -14.57 -8.47
C ALA A 97 20.70 -15.03 -7.47
N GLN A 98 20.74 -16.30 -7.02
CA GLN A 98 19.85 -16.80 -5.98
C GLN A 98 20.07 -16.07 -4.64
N LYS A 99 21.32 -15.82 -4.23
CA LYS A 99 21.62 -15.03 -3.02
C LYS A 99 21.16 -13.57 -3.06
N ARG A 100 20.91 -13.04 -4.27
CA ARG A 100 20.40 -11.68 -4.47
C ARG A 100 18.87 -11.65 -4.58
N LYS A 101 18.20 -12.80 -4.74
CA LYS A 101 16.75 -12.84 -4.67
C LYS A 101 16.36 -12.56 -3.23
N SER A 102 15.68 -11.44 -3.03
CA SER A 102 15.00 -11.19 -1.77
C SER A 102 13.78 -12.11 -1.68
N ASP A 103 13.52 -12.55 -0.46
CA ASP A 103 12.32 -13.27 -0.08
C ASP A 103 11.71 -12.51 1.09
N ILE A 104 10.55 -11.91 0.88
CA ILE A 104 9.89 -11.05 1.86
C ILE A 104 9.57 -11.80 3.17
N PHE A 105 9.43 -13.12 3.12
CA PHE A 105 9.13 -13.98 4.26
C PHE A 105 10.39 -14.49 4.99
N GLU A 106 11.57 -14.41 4.36
CA GLU A 106 12.82 -14.83 4.99
C GLU A 106 13.32 -13.79 6.00
N LYS A 107 13.64 -14.22 7.22
CA LYS A 107 14.14 -13.31 8.25
C LYS A 107 15.49 -12.72 7.89
N ARG A 108 15.56 -11.38 7.88
CA ARG A 108 16.84 -10.67 7.83
C ARG A 108 17.29 -10.25 9.23
N ILE A 109 18.47 -10.71 9.64
CA ILE A 109 19.05 -10.37 10.96
C ILE A 109 19.62 -8.95 10.97
N ASN A 110 20.30 -8.54 9.89
CA ASN A 110 20.95 -7.24 9.81
C ASN A 110 19.91 -6.13 9.57
N LEU A 111 20.02 -5.02 10.30
CA LEU A 111 19.12 -3.88 10.12
C LEU A 111 19.28 -3.25 8.72
N LYS A 112 20.53 -3.08 8.26
CA LYS A 112 20.88 -2.47 6.96
C LYS A 112 21.84 -3.37 6.17
N PRO A 113 21.89 -3.22 4.83
CA PRO A 113 20.99 -2.41 3.99
C PRO A 113 19.55 -2.96 4.01
N TYR A 114 18.57 -2.11 3.67
CA TYR A 114 17.19 -2.55 3.45
C TYR A 114 17.07 -3.27 2.10
N GLU A 115 16.25 -4.32 2.06
CA GLU A 115 15.91 -5.05 0.83
C GLU A 115 14.77 -4.36 0.10
N TYR A 116 13.85 -3.75 0.86
CA TYR A 116 12.72 -3.00 0.33
C TYR A 116 12.73 -1.56 0.87
N PRO A 117 13.74 -0.74 0.52
CA PRO A 117 13.88 0.62 1.06
C PRO A 117 12.66 1.50 0.80
N GLN A 118 11.96 1.30 -0.33
CA GLN A 118 10.73 2.02 -0.67
C GLN A 118 9.61 1.81 0.35
N LEU A 119 9.54 0.64 1.00
CA LEU A 119 8.53 0.38 2.03
C LEU A 119 8.79 1.21 3.29
N TYR A 120 10.02 1.63 3.54
CA TYR A 120 10.31 2.46 4.71
C TYR A 120 9.70 3.87 4.60
N GLU A 121 9.41 4.36 3.39
CA GLU A 121 8.82 5.70 3.16
C GLU A 121 7.41 5.85 3.76
N TYR A 122 6.73 4.75 4.06
CA TYR A 122 5.44 4.76 4.77
C TYR A 122 5.57 5.21 6.24
N VAL A 123 6.75 5.02 6.87
CA VAL A 123 7.01 5.50 8.24
C VAL A 123 7.00 7.04 8.32
N PRO A 124 7.81 7.79 7.54
CA PRO A 124 7.73 9.24 7.53
C PRO A 124 6.39 9.76 6.99
N ALA A 125 5.70 9.04 6.10
CA ALA A 125 4.36 9.41 5.65
C ALA A 125 3.36 9.48 6.83
N ILE A 126 3.28 8.43 7.66
CA ILE A 126 2.42 8.45 8.87
C ILE A 126 2.88 9.48 9.90
N ARG A 127 4.19 9.64 10.09
CA ARG A 127 4.70 10.69 10.99
C ARG A 127 4.33 12.09 10.52
N HIS A 128 4.15 12.30 9.22
CA HIS A 128 3.72 13.56 8.66
C HIS A 128 2.21 13.78 8.83
N SER A 129 1.40 12.72 8.68
CA SER A 129 -0.05 12.75 8.90
C SER A 129 -0.47 12.73 10.36
N TYR A 130 0.46 12.45 11.29
CA TYR A 130 0.18 12.27 12.72
C TYR A 130 -0.76 13.33 13.31
N TRP A 131 -1.80 12.85 13.99
CA TRP A 131 -2.85 13.65 14.61
C TRP A 131 -3.44 12.93 15.82
N ILE A 132 -3.97 13.69 16.78
CA ILE A 132 -4.76 13.16 17.90
C ILE A 132 -6.08 13.93 17.99
N HIS A 133 -7.17 13.25 18.37
CA HIS A 133 -8.50 13.87 18.34
C HIS A 133 -8.64 15.11 19.25
N SER A 134 -7.82 15.21 20.31
CA SER A 134 -7.79 16.35 21.22
C SER A 134 -7.21 17.64 20.61
N GLU A 135 -6.65 17.57 19.40
CA GLU A 135 -6.23 18.76 18.63
C GLU A 135 -7.41 19.44 17.91
N PHE A 136 -8.57 18.77 17.81
CA PHE A 136 -9.77 19.28 17.18
C PHE A 136 -10.81 19.76 18.20
N SER A 137 -11.67 20.68 17.77
CA SER A 137 -12.81 21.16 18.56
C SER A 137 -14.11 20.66 17.96
N PHE A 138 -14.97 20.08 18.80
CA PHE A 138 -16.25 19.49 18.39
C PHE A 138 -17.47 20.26 18.93
N THR A 139 -17.27 21.42 19.54
CA THR A 139 -18.36 22.18 20.19
C THR A 139 -19.44 22.59 19.19
N SER A 140 -19.05 23.06 18.01
CA SER A 140 -19.99 23.35 16.91
C SER A 140 -20.72 22.11 16.45
N ASP A 141 -20.01 21.00 16.36
CA ASP A 141 -20.48 19.73 15.80
C ASP A 141 -21.56 19.10 16.68
N ILE A 142 -21.39 19.19 18.00
CA ILE A 142 -22.41 18.77 18.98
C ILE A 142 -23.69 19.61 18.80
N GLN A 143 -23.57 20.92 18.59
CA GLN A 143 -24.72 21.81 18.39
C GLN A 143 -25.43 21.53 17.05
N ASP A 144 -24.64 21.37 16.00
CA ASP A 144 -25.07 20.97 14.66
C ASP A 144 -25.88 19.66 14.73
N TYR A 145 -25.34 18.63 15.38
CA TYR A 145 -25.98 17.32 15.51
C TYR A 145 -27.23 17.36 16.39
N LYS A 146 -27.23 18.12 17.49
CA LYS A 146 -28.37 18.21 18.40
C LYS A 146 -29.55 18.97 17.81
N SER A 147 -29.29 20.04 17.04
CA SER A 147 -30.33 21.01 16.66
C SER A 147 -30.29 21.51 15.21
N GLY A 148 -29.16 21.40 14.51
CA GLY A 148 -28.99 21.94 13.16
C GLY A 148 -29.39 20.98 12.04
N LEU A 149 -29.26 19.68 12.26
CA LEU A 149 -29.60 18.65 11.27
C LEU A 149 -31.09 18.31 11.28
N ASN A 150 -31.66 18.10 10.08
CA ASN A 150 -33.01 17.56 9.96
C ASN A 150 -33.03 16.05 10.32
N LYS A 151 -34.23 15.43 10.32
CA LYS A 151 -34.38 14.02 10.72
C LYS A 151 -33.52 13.06 9.87
N ALA A 152 -33.59 13.18 8.54
CA ALA A 152 -32.86 12.31 7.62
C ALA A 152 -31.34 12.51 7.75
N GLU A 153 -30.90 13.77 7.81
CA GLU A 153 -29.51 14.15 7.99
C GLU A 153 -28.92 13.63 9.30
N LYS A 154 -29.68 13.78 10.41
CA LYS A 154 -29.26 13.29 11.72
C LYS A 154 -29.14 11.77 11.73
N SER A 155 -30.09 11.08 11.11
CA SER A 155 -30.07 9.62 10.97
C SER A 155 -28.86 9.15 10.14
N ALA A 156 -28.60 9.81 9.01
CA ALA A 156 -27.46 9.53 8.15
C ALA A 156 -26.12 9.72 8.87
N ILE A 157 -25.92 10.86 9.56
CA ILE A 157 -24.69 11.10 10.33
C ILE A 157 -24.52 10.07 11.45
N LYS A 158 -25.58 9.78 12.18
CA LYS A 158 -25.57 8.78 13.24
C LYS A 158 -25.16 7.39 12.73
N ASN A 159 -25.82 6.90 11.69
CA ASN A 159 -25.56 5.58 11.11
C ASN A 159 -24.14 5.53 10.48
N THR A 160 -23.71 6.64 9.87
CA THR A 160 -22.34 6.80 9.34
C THR A 160 -21.29 6.69 10.44
N MET A 161 -21.47 7.42 11.55
CA MET A 161 -20.56 7.35 12.70
C MET A 161 -20.50 5.93 13.29
N LEU A 162 -21.65 5.28 13.48
CA LEU A 162 -21.72 3.90 13.96
C LEU A 162 -21.01 2.92 13.02
N ALA A 163 -21.16 3.09 11.70
CA ALA A 163 -20.49 2.27 10.69
C ALA A 163 -18.96 2.44 10.72
N ILE A 164 -18.44 3.66 10.90
CA ILE A 164 -17.00 3.89 11.04
C ILE A 164 -16.50 3.26 12.33
N SER A 165 -17.13 3.57 13.46
CA SER A 165 -16.73 3.06 14.77
C SER A 165 -16.73 1.54 14.83
N GLN A 166 -17.58 0.84 14.07
CA GLN A 166 -17.60 -0.63 14.03
C GLN A 166 -16.28 -1.23 13.53
N ILE A 167 -15.61 -0.56 12.60
CA ILE A 167 -14.30 -0.97 12.07
C ILE A 167 -13.18 -0.41 12.96
N GLU A 168 -13.27 0.87 13.34
CA GLU A 168 -12.18 1.58 14.01
C GLU A 168 -12.00 1.20 15.48
N VAL A 169 -13.09 0.84 16.16
CA VAL A 169 -13.04 0.40 17.58
C VAL A 169 -12.78 -1.11 17.68
N ALA A 170 -12.81 -1.85 16.56
CA ALA A 170 -12.41 -3.24 16.54
C ALA A 170 -10.88 -3.38 16.62
N VAL A 171 -10.40 -4.42 17.29
CA VAL A 171 -8.96 -4.62 17.57
C VAL A 171 -8.17 -4.89 16.28
N LYS A 172 -7.61 -3.85 15.67
CA LYS A 172 -6.76 -3.90 14.45
C LYS A 172 -5.32 -4.30 14.77
N SER A 173 -5.14 -5.55 15.22
CA SER A 173 -3.82 -6.14 15.47
C SER A 173 -3.02 -6.50 14.21
N PHE A 174 -3.68 -6.45 13.03
CA PHE A 174 -3.13 -6.94 11.77
C PHE A 174 -1.77 -6.32 11.42
N TRP A 175 -1.67 -4.98 11.39
CA TRP A 175 -0.42 -4.30 11.06
C TRP A 175 0.68 -4.52 12.10
N GLY A 176 0.32 -4.57 13.38
CA GLY A 176 1.27 -4.85 14.46
C GLY A 176 1.90 -6.25 14.37
N ASP A 177 1.13 -7.22 13.87
CA ASP A 177 1.55 -8.61 13.73
C ASP A 177 2.26 -8.92 12.40
N ILE A 178 2.29 -7.99 11.44
CA ILE A 178 2.81 -8.28 10.08
C ILE A 178 4.27 -8.77 10.08
N TYR A 179 5.10 -8.29 11.01
CA TYR A 179 6.49 -8.69 11.15
C TYR A 179 6.67 -10.18 11.51
N GLN A 180 5.64 -10.81 12.10
CA GLN A 180 5.66 -12.23 12.40
C GLN A 180 5.72 -13.10 11.14
N ARG A 181 5.18 -12.59 10.02
CA ARG A 181 5.15 -13.28 8.72
C ARG A 181 6.13 -12.70 7.72
N MET A 182 6.33 -11.38 7.72
CA MET A 182 7.28 -10.69 6.86
C MET A 182 8.41 -10.09 7.72
N PRO A 183 9.36 -10.92 8.21
CA PRO A 183 10.37 -10.55 9.20
C PRO A 183 11.52 -9.70 8.63
N LYS A 184 11.17 -8.55 8.03
CA LYS A 184 12.09 -7.53 7.52
C LYS A 184 12.05 -6.30 8.43
N PRO A 185 13.19 -5.78 8.90
CA PRO A 185 13.21 -4.61 9.79
C PRO A 185 12.44 -3.37 9.29
N GLU A 186 12.46 -3.10 7.99
CA GLU A 186 11.73 -2.01 7.34
C GLU A 186 10.21 -2.23 7.39
N ILE A 187 9.74 -3.46 7.16
CA ILE A 187 8.32 -3.84 7.26
C ILE A 187 7.85 -3.78 8.71
N GLY A 188 8.66 -4.30 9.65
CA GLY A 188 8.36 -4.19 11.08
C GLY A 188 8.28 -2.76 11.59
N SER A 189 9.07 -1.85 11.01
CA SER A 189 8.99 -0.42 11.33
C SER A 189 7.68 0.21 10.86
N VAL A 190 7.20 -0.17 9.67
CA VAL A 190 5.89 0.25 9.15
C VAL A 190 4.78 -0.33 10.01
N GLY A 191 4.78 -1.64 10.25
CA GLY A 191 3.76 -2.32 11.04
C GLY A 191 3.59 -1.74 12.45
N ALA A 192 4.70 -1.42 13.14
CA ALA A 192 4.64 -0.74 14.44
C ALA A 192 4.13 0.70 14.35
N THR A 193 4.42 1.41 13.26
CA THR A 193 3.95 2.79 13.05
C THR A 193 2.44 2.81 12.74
N PHE A 194 1.97 1.87 11.92
CA PHE A 194 0.55 1.71 11.61
C PHE A 194 -0.23 1.22 12.84
N ALA A 195 0.31 0.28 13.60
CA ALA A 195 -0.34 -0.17 14.83
C ALA A 195 -0.59 0.97 15.82
N GLU A 196 0.27 1.99 15.87
CA GLU A 196 0.04 3.19 16.68
C GLU A 196 -1.00 4.15 16.07
N SER A 197 -1.05 4.31 14.74
CA SER A 197 -2.10 5.11 14.11
C SER A 197 -3.49 4.55 14.40
N GLU A 198 -3.65 3.23 14.39
CA GLU A 198 -4.92 2.58 14.73
C GLU A 198 -5.38 2.85 16.16
N VAL A 199 -4.45 3.00 17.11
CA VAL A 199 -4.81 3.41 18.49
C VAL A 199 -5.42 4.82 18.47
N ARG A 200 -4.82 5.74 17.72
CA ARG A 200 -5.31 7.12 17.60
C ARG A 200 -6.67 7.18 16.92
N HIS A 201 -6.92 6.33 15.92
CA HIS A 201 -8.22 6.22 15.26
C HIS A 201 -9.28 5.70 16.23
N ALA A 202 -9.00 4.59 16.91
CA ALA A 202 -9.91 4.02 17.90
C ALA A 202 -10.27 5.03 19.00
N ASP A 203 -9.28 5.74 19.55
CA ASP A 203 -9.48 6.78 20.55
C ASP A 203 -10.38 7.92 20.02
N ALA A 204 -10.14 8.37 18.78
CA ALA A 204 -10.92 9.42 18.15
C ALA A 204 -12.38 9.03 17.97
N TYR A 205 -12.67 7.87 17.38
CA TYR A 205 -14.04 7.44 17.12
C TYR A 205 -14.77 7.01 18.40
N SER A 206 -14.06 6.49 19.41
CA SER A 206 -14.59 6.30 20.75
C SER A 206 -15.03 7.63 21.38
N HIS A 207 -14.18 8.66 21.31
CA HIS A 207 -14.53 10.00 21.80
C HIS A 207 -15.72 10.60 21.06
N LEU A 208 -15.81 10.43 19.73
CA LEU A 208 -16.94 10.93 18.95
C LEU A 208 -18.26 10.24 19.31
N LEU A 209 -18.25 8.93 19.61
CA LEU A 209 -19.43 8.23 20.11
C LEU A 209 -19.90 8.80 21.45
N GLU A 210 -18.96 9.09 22.36
CA GLU A 210 -19.24 9.66 23.68
C GLU A 210 -19.92 11.04 23.56
N ILE A 211 -19.29 11.98 22.86
CA ILE A 211 -19.77 13.38 22.82
C ILE A 211 -21.08 13.54 22.03
N LEU A 212 -21.37 12.61 21.11
CA LEU A 212 -22.64 12.57 20.37
C LEU A 212 -23.73 11.77 21.08
N GLY A 213 -23.39 11.06 22.17
CA GLY A 213 -24.33 10.25 22.95
C GLY A 213 -24.76 8.96 22.24
N LEU A 214 -23.85 8.32 21.49
CA LEU A 214 -24.14 7.17 20.62
C LEU A 214 -23.72 5.82 21.20
N ASN A 215 -23.12 5.78 22.39
CA ASN A 215 -22.62 4.54 23.02
C ASN A 215 -23.67 3.42 23.09
N SER A 216 -24.88 3.73 23.55
CA SER A 216 -25.94 2.72 23.66
C SER A 216 -26.36 2.16 22.28
N GLU A 217 -26.38 3.00 21.24
CA GLU A 217 -26.67 2.54 19.89
C GLU A 217 -25.54 1.69 19.32
N PHE A 218 -24.29 2.01 19.68
CA PHE A 218 -23.11 1.24 19.30
C PHE A 218 -23.09 -0.16 19.93
N GLU A 219 -23.47 -0.28 21.21
CA GLU A 219 -23.58 -1.59 21.89
C GLU A 219 -24.60 -2.53 21.23
N GLU A 220 -25.68 -1.96 20.70
CA GLU A 220 -26.74 -2.70 20.02
C GLU A 220 -26.46 -2.91 18.52
N LEU A 221 -25.42 -2.28 17.98
CA LEU A 221 -25.12 -2.26 16.55
C LEU A 221 -24.99 -3.67 15.95
N LYS A 222 -24.37 -4.61 16.70
CA LYS A 222 -24.21 -6.02 16.31
C LYS A 222 -25.53 -6.78 16.09
N ARG A 223 -26.67 -6.25 16.56
CA ARG A 223 -27.99 -6.85 16.35
C ARG A 223 -28.57 -6.51 14.98
N LYS A 224 -28.02 -5.51 14.27
CA LYS A 224 -28.50 -5.13 12.94
C LYS A 224 -28.00 -6.15 11.89
N PRO A 225 -28.90 -6.74 11.08
CA PRO A 225 -28.52 -7.72 10.06
C PRO A 225 -27.47 -7.20 9.07
N VAL A 226 -27.61 -5.96 8.61
CA VAL A 226 -26.67 -5.32 7.68
C VAL A 226 -25.25 -5.22 8.25
N ILE A 227 -25.13 -4.90 9.55
CA ILE A 227 -23.84 -4.85 10.24
C ILE A 227 -23.25 -6.25 10.35
N MET A 228 -24.07 -7.26 10.66
CA MET A 228 -23.58 -8.63 10.76
C MET A 228 -23.11 -9.17 9.40
N LYS A 229 -23.80 -8.83 8.30
CA LYS A 229 -23.34 -9.17 6.94
C LYS A 229 -22.00 -8.52 6.63
N ARG A 230 -21.81 -7.25 7.02
CA ARG A 230 -20.54 -6.54 6.91
C ARG A 230 -19.42 -7.26 7.70
N VAL A 231 -19.67 -7.56 8.98
CA VAL A 231 -18.74 -8.29 9.84
C VAL A 231 -18.33 -9.63 9.22
N GLN A 232 -19.26 -10.38 8.63
CA GLN A 232 -18.97 -11.67 8.00
C GLN A 232 -17.96 -11.58 6.86
N TYR A 233 -18.06 -10.59 5.97
CA TYR A 233 -17.08 -10.46 4.89
C TYR A 233 -15.73 -9.93 5.40
N LEU A 234 -15.74 -9.04 6.39
CA LEU A 234 -14.51 -8.55 7.04
C LEU A 234 -13.75 -9.70 7.72
N GLU A 235 -14.46 -10.55 8.47
CA GLU A 235 -13.88 -11.76 9.07
C GLU A 235 -13.42 -12.77 8.01
N LYS A 236 -14.16 -12.91 6.90
CA LYS A 236 -13.75 -13.77 5.78
C LYS A 236 -12.45 -13.28 5.16
N ALA A 237 -12.27 -11.97 4.96
CA ALA A 237 -11.03 -11.39 4.45
C ALA A 237 -9.84 -11.58 5.40
N LEU A 238 -10.09 -11.51 6.71
CA LEU A 238 -9.06 -11.65 7.76
C LEU A 238 -8.86 -13.09 8.27
N ARG A 239 -9.62 -14.06 7.77
CA ARG A 239 -9.62 -15.45 8.24
C ARG A 239 -8.21 -16.07 8.27
N ASN A 240 -7.41 -15.77 7.25
CA ASN A 240 -6.08 -16.33 7.07
C ASN A 240 -4.95 -15.38 7.52
N SER A 241 -5.27 -14.27 8.19
CA SER A 241 -4.29 -13.29 8.68
C SER A 241 -3.24 -13.87 9.64
N LYS A 242 -3.55 -15.03 10.25
CA LYS A 242 -2.63 -15.77 11.13
C LYS A 242 -2.18 -17.12 10.54
N SER A 243 -2.54 -17.43 9.30
CA SER A 243 -2.18 -18.71 8.66
C SER A 243 -0.66 -18.89 8.60
N GLN A 244 -0.20 -20.13 8.79
CA GLN A 244 1.20 -20.51 8.61
C GLN A 244 1.55 -20.67 7.12
N GLU A 245 0.55 -20.94 6.28
CA GLU A 245 0.71 -21.02 4.84
C GLU A 245 0.85 -19.61 4.26
N LEU A 246 1.99 -19.34 3.63
CA LEU A 246 2.35 -17.98 3.20
C LEU A 246 1.43 -17.45 2.09
N GLN A 247 0.93 -18.33 1.23
CA GLN A 247 -0.04 -17.96 0.19
C GLN A 247 -1.36 -17.51 0.81
N GLU A 248 -1.91 -18.29 1.75
CA GLU A 248 -3.14 -17.93 2.47
C GLU A 248 -2.99 -16.63 3.27
N PHE A 249 -1.84 -16.43 3.92
CA PHE A 249 -1.53 -15.18 4.60
C PHE A 249 -1.51 -13.99 3.63
N SER A 250 -0.90 -14.18 2.46
CA SER A 250 -0.79 -13.13 1.42
C SER A 250 -2.16 -12.76 0.84
N GLU A 251 -3.06 -13.73 0.69
CA GLU A 251 -4.47 -13.49 0.36
C GLU A 251 -5.12 -12.59 1.40
N SER A 252 -4.96 -12.85 2.70
CA SER A 252 -5.48 -11.96 3.73
C SER A 252 -4.86 -10.56 3.69
N VAL A 253 -3.56 -10.42 3.43
CA VAL A 253 -2.92 -9.10 3.25
C VAL A 253 -3.59 -8.34 2.11
N LEU A 254 -3.78 -9.00 0.96
CA LEU A 254 -4.39 -8.39 -0.20
C LEU A 254 -5.81 -7.92 0.11
N LEU A 255 -6.66 -8.82 0.63
CA LEU A 255 -8.07 -8.53 0.86
C LEU A 255 -8.25 -7.44 1.92
N PHE A 256 -7.44 -7.47 2.96
CA PHE A 256 -7.43 -6.43 3.98
C PHE A 256 -7.04 -5.07 3.39
N SER A 257 -5.94 -4.99 2.64
CA SER A 257 -5.46 -3.70 2.12
C SER A 257 -6.31 -3.14 0.97
N VAL A 258 -6.76 -3.99 0.05
CA VAL A 258 -7.47 -3.57 -1.18
C VAL A 258 -8.93 -3.23 -0.88
N PHE A 259 -9.58 -3.96 0.04
CA PHE A 259 -11.02 -3.79 0.32
C PHE A 259 -11.31 -3.14 1.66
N ILE A 260 -10.62 -3.55 2.74
CA ILE A 260 -10.93 -3.03 4.08
C ILE A 260 -10.35 -1.61 4.23
N GLU A 261 -9.04 -1.47 4.07
CA GLU A 261 -8.33 -0.18 4.21
C GLU A 261 -8.76 0.82 3.13
N HIS A 262 -8.82 0.41 1.86
CA HIS A 262 -9.07 1.35 0.73
C HIS A 262 -10.53 1.62 0.38
N VAL A 263 -11.48 0.83 0.88
CA VAL A 263 -12.89 0.93 0.46
C VAL A 263 -13.89 0.97 1.61
N SER A 264 -13.81 0.04 2.57
CA SER A 264 -14.89 -0.16 3.55
C SER A 264 -15.28 1.11 4.31
N LEU A 265 -14.34 1.99 4.65
CA LEU A 265 -14.63 3.23 5.39
C LEU A 265 -14.92 4.46 4.50
N PHE A 266 -14.60 4.38 3.21
CA PHE A 266 -14.51 5.56 2.36
C PHE A 266 -15.86 6.16 1.98
N SER A 267 -16.92 5.34 1.92
CA SER A 267 -18.28 5.87 1.71
C SER A 267 -18.74 6.70 2.91
N GLN A 268 -18.41 6.27 4.12
CA GLN A 268 -18.73 6.99 5.34
C GLN A 268 -17.92 8.28 5.46
N PHE A 269 -16.63 8.23 5.07
CA PHE A 269 -15.79 9.42 5.00
C PHE A 269 -16.35 10.46 4.01
N LEU A 270 -16.75 10.03 2.82
CA LEU A 270 -17.37 10.89 1.82
C LEU A 270 -18.63 11.56 2.36
N ILE A 271 -19.51 10.81 3.03
CA ILE A 271 -20.76 11.33 3.60
C ILE A 271 -20.46 12.44 4.60
N ILE A 272 -19.60 12.21 5.59
CA ILE A 272 -19.28 13.23 6.61
C ILE A 272 -18.64 14.47 5.97
N MET A 273 -17.67 14.29 5.08
CA MET A 273 -17.01 15.42 4.42
C MET A 273 -17.97 16.23 3.53
N ALA A 274 -18.97 15.58 2.93
CA ALA A 274 -19.98 16.25 2.12
C ALA A 274 -20.87 17.20 2.95
N PHE A 275 -21.18 16.86 4.21
CA PHE A 275 -21.89 17.78 5.11
C PHE A 275 -21.10 19.07 5.34
N ASN A 276 -19.80 18.97 5.56
CA ASN A 276 -18.96 20.15 5.73
C ASN A 276 -18.85 20.94 4.42
N LYS A 277 -18.60 20.27 3.29
CA LYS A 277 -18.49 20.91 1.98
C LYS A 277 -19.75 21.67 1.57
N HIS A 278 -20.93 21.07 1.73
CA HIS A 278 -22.18 21.60 1.17
C HIS A 278 -23.00 22.40 2.20
N LYS A 279 -22.87 22.09 3.49
CA LYS A 279 -23.63 22.76 4.56
C LYS A 279 -22.78 23.54 5.55
N ASN A 280 -21.44 23.45 5.49
CA ASN A 280 -20.53 24.12 6.42
C ASN A 280 -20.79 23.72 7.89
N MET A 281 -21.23 22.47 8.10
CA MET A 281 -21.53 21.85 9.40
C MET A 281 -20.56 20.71 9.69
N LEU A 282 -20.47 20.29 10.96
CA LEU A 282 -19.64 19.15 11.38
C LEU A 282 -18.15 19.31 11.06
N LYS A 283 -17.62 20.52 11.28
CA LYS A 283 -16.24 20.88 10.91
C LYS A 283 -15.19 20.08 11.67
N GLY A 284 -15.34 19.93 12.98
CA GLY A 284 -14.43 19.17 13.82
C GLY A 284 -14.40 17.71 13.42
N ILE A 285 -15.58 17.09 13.23
CA ILE A 285 -15.72 15.71 12.79
C ILE A 285 -15.16 15.54 11.38
N SER A 286 -15.44 16.47 10.46
CA SER A 286 -14.88 16.46 9.11
C SER A 286 -13.35 16.50 9.10
N ASN A 287 -12.72 17.25 10.01
CA ASN A 287 -11.26 17.28 10.12
C ASN A 287 -10.70 15.94 10.62
N VAL A 288 -11.37 15.29 11.58
CA VAL A 288 -11.00 13.94 12.05
C VAL A 288 -11.10 12.94 10.90
N VAL A 289 -12.23 12.95 10.17
CA VAL A 289 -12.45 12.06 9.03
C VAL A 289 -11.43 12.30 7.92
N GLU A 290 -11.11 13.55 7.60
CA GLU A 290 -10.06 13.88 6.63
C GLU A 290 -8.71 13.31 7.07
N ALA A 291 -8.35 13.48 8.34
CA ALA A 291 -7.09 12.96 8.90
C ALA A 291 -7.03 11.43 8.88
N THR A 292 -8.11 10.74 9.29
CA THR A 292 -8.22 9.28 9.18
C THR A 292 -8.09 8.83 7.73
N SER A 293 -8.84 9.44 6.80
CA SER A 293 -8.85 9.03 5.39
C SER A 293 -7.47 9.10 4.72
N LYS A 294 -6.62 10.05 5.14
CA LYS A 294 -5.23 10.15 4.69
C LYS A 294 -4.38 8.99 5.21
N GLU A 295 -4.56 8.58 6.47
CA GLU A 295 -3.83 7.44 7.05
C GLU A 295 -4.30 6.11 6.45
N GLU A 296 -5.61 5.88 6.28
CA GLU A 296 -6.14 4.67 5.63
C GLU A 296 -5.69 4.55 4.16
N GLN A 297 -5.55 5.67 3.45
CA GLN A 297 -4.97 5.66 2.09
C GLN A 297 -3.51 5.17 2.12
N ILE A 298 -2.71 5.66 3.08
CA ILE A 298 -1.31 5.25 3.27
C ILE A 298 -1.23 3.76 3.65
N HIS A 299 -2.15 3.28 4.49
CA HIS A 299 -2.21 1.88 4.89
C HIS A 299 -2.47 0.94 3.71
N GLY A 300 -3.50 1.21 2.91
CA GLY A 300 -3.79 0.38 1.75
C GLY A 300 -2.74 0.50 0.64
N ASP A 301 -2.11 1.67 0.46
CA ASP A 301 -0.99 1.85 -0.49
C ASP A 301 0.19 0.94 -0.12
N PHE A 302 0.52 0.85 1.17
CA PHE A 302 1.56 -0.07 1.66
C PHE A 302 1.23 -1.53 1.36
N GLY A 303 -0.03 -1.92 1.61
CA GLY A 303 -0.50 -3.26 1.28
C GLY A 303 -0.41 -3.59 -0.21
N ILE A 304 -0.79 -2.66 -1.07
CA ILE A 304 -0.65 -2.81 -2.53
C ILE A 304 0.82 -3.02 -2.92
N ASP A 305 1.75 -2.28 -2.33
CA ASP A 305 3.18 -2.44 -2.62
C ASP A 305 3.72 -3.80 -2.13
N LEU A 306 3.22 -4.32 -1.00
CA LEU A 306 3.53 -5.69 -0.56
C LEU A 306 3.04 -6.72 -1.60
N ILE A 307 1.82 -6.55 -2.12
CA ILE A 307 1.27 -7.45 -3.15
C ILE A 307 2.10 -7.39 -4.44
N LYS A 308 2.52 -6.21 -4.88
CA LYS A 308 3.38 -6.08 -6.07
C LYS A 308 4.75 -6.75 -5.90
N ILE A 309 5.31 -6.69 -4.69
CA ILE A 309 6.53 -7.44 -4.36
C ILE A 309 6.26 -8.94 -4.48
N LEU A 310 5.14 -9.43 -3.93
CA LEU A 310 4.76 -10.84 -4.02
C LEU A 310 4.49 -11.30 -5.45
N GLN A 311 3.88 -10.47 -6.30
CA GLN A 311 3.71 -10.77 -7.73
C GLN A 311 5.04 -10.98 -8.44
N THR A 312 6.10 -10.32 -7.96
CA THR A 312 7.46 -10.47 -8.49
C THR A 312 8.17 -11.70 -7.91
N GLU A 313 8.01 -11.95 -6.60
CA GLU A 313 8.72 -13.01 -5.88
C GLU A 313 8.04 -14.39 -5.94
N ARG A 314 6.72 -14.43 -6.18
CA ARG A 314 5.85 -15.60 -6.21
C ARG A 314 4.80 -15.49 -7.33
N PRO A 315 5.21 -15.28 -8.59
CA PRO A 315 4.26 -15.12 -9.71
C PRO A 315 3.30 -16.31 -9.86
N GLU A 316 3.70 -17.50 -9.42
CA GLU A 316 2.88 -18.72 -9.44
C GLU A 316 1.65 -18.67 -8.53
N TRP A 317 1.59 -17.75 -7.56
CA TRP A 317 0.42 -17.58 -6.70
C TRP A 317 -0.69 -16.76 -7.36
N PHE A 318 -0.35 -15.92 -8.34
CA PHE A 318 -1.25 -14.96 -8.98
C PHE A 318 -1.83 -15.53 -10.28
N THR A 319 -2.58 -16.62 -10.13
CA THR A 319 -3.18 -17.33 -11.27
C THR A 319 -4.51 -16.71 -11.72
N ALA A 320 -5.10 -17.23 -12.79
CA ALA A 320 -6.44 -16.84 -13.21
C ALA A 320 -7.49 -17.18 -12.13
N GLU A 321 -7.35 -18.31 -11.47
CA GLU A 321 -8.23 -18.73 -10.38
C GLU A 321 -8.15 -17.77 -9.18
N PHE A 322 -6.94 -17.30 -8.85
CA PHE A 322 -6.73 -16.28 -7.83
C PHE A 322 -7.43 -14.96 -8.19
N ASN A 323 -7.31 -14.51 -9.44
CA ASN A 323 -7.99 -13.31 -9.91
C ASN A 323 -9.51 -13.42 -9.84
N GLU A 324 -10.08 -14.57 -10.21
CA GLU A 324 -11.52 -14.81 -10.10
C GLU A 324 -11.99 -14.87 -8.64
N ALA A 325 -11.17 -15.42 -7.73
CA ALA A 325 -11.46 -15.38 -6.30
C ALA A 325 -11.50 -13.95 -5.75
N ILE A 326 -10.54 -13.10 -6.15
CA ILE A 326 -10.52 -11.67 -5.77
C ILE A 326 -11.76 -10.95 -6.30
N LYS A 327 -12.13 -11.16 -7.58
CA LYS A 327 -13.33 -10.56 -8.16
C LYS A 327 -14.60 -10.99 -7.41
N ALA A 328 -14.72 -12.26 -7.06
CA ALA A 328 -15.85 -12.76 -6.26
C ALA A 328 -15.92 -12.08 -4.88
N MET A 329 -14.78 -11.92 -4.20
CA MET A 329 -14.75 -11.21 -2.91
C MET A 329 -15.03 -9.72 -3.05
N CYS A 330 -14.62 -9.10 -4.15
CA CYS A 330 -14.95 -7.71 -4.45
C CYS A 330 -16.46 -7.52 -4.64
N LEU A 331 -17.14 -8.46 -5.30
CA LEU A 331 -18.59 -8.46 -5.43
C LEU A 331 -19.28 -8.63 -4.07
N ASP A 332 -18.83 -9.57 -3.23
CA ASP A 332 -19.35 -9.76 -1.87
C ASP A 332 -19.20 -8.47 -1.04
N ALA A 333 -18.04 -7.81 -1.11
CA ALA A 333 -17.77 -6.56 -0.39
C ALA A 333 -18.62 -5.40 -0.92
N MET A 334 -18.78 -5.27 -2.24
CA MET A 334 -19.64 -4.25 -2.85
C MET A 334 -21.10 -4.42 -2.43
N GLU A 335 -21.61 -5.65 -2.38
CA GLU A 335 -22.97 -5.92 -1.93
C GLU A 335 -23.16 -5.50 -0.46
N ALA A 336 -22.24 -5.89 0.41
CA ALA A 336 -22.31 -5.54 1.83
C ALA A 336 -22.18 -4.03 2.07
N GLU A 337 -21.25 -3.33 1.40
CA GLU A 337 -21.12 -1.88 1.54
C GLU A 337 -22.31 -1.13 0.91
N SER A 338 -22.93 -1.65 -0.17
CA SER A 338 -24.16 -1.08 -0.72
C SER A 338 -25.31 -1.14 0.28
N GLU A 339 -25.48 -2.27 0.97
CA GLU A 339 -26.50 -2.39 2.01
C GLU A 339 -26.22 -1.48 3.22
N ILE A 340 -24.94 -1.25 3.55
CA ILE A 340 -24.56 -0.28 4.58
C ILE A 340 -24.98 1.13 4.17
N VAL A 341 -24.77 1.52 2.91
CA VAL A 341 -25.24 2.81 2.37
C VAL A 341 -26.77 2.90 2.45
N ASP A 342 -27.48 1.84 2.11
CA ASP A 342 -28.95 1.79 2.22
C ASP A 342 -29.43 2.00 3.66
N TRP A 343 -28.76 1.35 4.61
CA TRP A 343 -29.05 1.52 6.03
C TRP A 343 -28.69 2.93 6.53
N ILE A 344 -27.59 3.52 6.05
CA ILE A 344 -27.23 4.90 6.40
C ILE A 344 -28.35 5.87 5.99
N PHE A 345 -28.94 5.69 4.81
CA PHE A 345 -30.01 6.53 4.29
C PHE A 345 -31.44 6.03 4.61
N GLU A 346 -31.62 5.19 5.63
CA GLU A 346 -32.91 4.53 5.94
C GLU A 346 -34.07 5.52 6.24
N ASP A 347 -33.74 6.72 6.74
CA ASP A 347 -34.72 7.79 7.03
C ASP A 347 -34.83 8.85 5.91
N GLY A 348 -34.13 8.66 4.78
CA GLY A 348 -34.15 9.54 3.61
C GLY A 348 -32.75 9.86 3.08
N GLU A 349 -32.68 10.11 1.77
CA GLU A 349 -31.45 10.53 1.09
C GLU A 349 -31.11 12.00 1.37
N LEU A 350 -29.86 12.38 1.03
CA LEU A 350 -29.36 13.74 1.12
C LEU A 350 -29.41 14.39 -0.26
N ASP A 351 -30.11 15.53 -0.39
CA ASP A 351 -30.24 16.24 -1.68
C ASP A 351 -28.88 16.59 -2.32
N PHE A 352 -27.87 16.87 -1.49
CA PHE A 352 -26.52 17.24 -1.92
C PHE A 352 -25.57 16.05 -2.10
N LEU A 353 -25.97 14.84 -1.68
CA LEU A 353 -25.22 13.61 -1.88
C LEU A 353 -26.18 12.43 -2.02
N PRO A 354 -26.84 12.27 -3.19
CA PRO A 354 -27.75 11.16 -3.45
C PRO A 354 -27.04 9.82 -3.33
N LYS A 355 -27.80 8.78 -2.97
CA LYS A 355 -27.26 7.43 -2.75
C LYS A 355 -26.51 6.91 -3.99
N ASP A 356 -27.06 7.13 -5.19
CA ASP A 356 -26.45 6.66 -6.44
C ASP A 356 -25.04 7.24 -6.66
N VAL A 357 -24.80 8.48 -6.24
CA VAL A 357 -23.46 9.11 -6.27
C VAL A 357 -22.49 8.38 -5.35
N VAL A 358 -22.94 8.02 -4.14
CA VAL A 358 -22.12 7.26 -3.17
C VAL A 358 -21.81 5.86 -3.69
N ILE A 359 -22.78 5.19 -4.32
CA ILE A 359 -22.60 3.85 -4.90
C ILE A 359 -21.60 3.88 -6.06
N GLU A 360 -21.69 4.85 -6.98
CA GLU A 360 -20.72 4.98 -8.08
C GLU A 360 -19.31 5.32 -7.57
N PHE A 361 -19.21 6.14 -6.52
CA PHE A 361 -17.94 6.38 -5.84
C PHE A 361 -17.31 5.08 -5.30
N ILE A 362 -18.08 4.24 -4.60
CA ILE A 362 -17.59 2.95 -4.08
C ILE A 362 -17.15 2.02 -5.21
N LYS A 363 -17.96 1.88 -6.27
CA LYS A 363 -17.61 1.06 -7.44
C LYS A 363 -16.29 1.52 -8.08
N ASN A 364 -16.11 2.84 -8.23
CA ASN A 364 -14.89 3.39 -8.79
C ASN A 364 -13.67 3.09 -7.90
N ARG A 365 -13.81 3.20 -6.57
CA ARG A 365 -12.74 2.81 -5.64
C ARG A 365 -12.38 1.32 -5.76
N PHE A 366 -13.37 0.43 -5.78
CA PHE A 366 -13.09 -1.01 -6.00
C PHE A 366 -12.36 -1.27 -7.33
N ASN A 367 -12.82 -0.67 -8.43
CA ASN A 367 -12.15 -0.79 -9.72
C ASN A 367 -10.69 -0.32 -9.67
N ARG A 368 -10.43 0.84 -9.06
CA ARG A 368 -9.06 1.37 -8.90
C ARG A 368 -8.21 0.45 -8.03
N SER A 369 -8.76 -0.12 -6.96
CA SER A 369 -8.07 -1.07 -6.11
C SER A 369 -7.72 -2.36 -6.87
N LEU A 370 -8.63 -2.89 -7.70
CA LEU A 370 -8.35 -4.04 -8.58
C LEU A 370 -7.25 -3.73 -9.61
N GLU A 371 -7.34 -2.59 -10.31
CA GLU A 371 -6.33 -2.18 -11.28
C GLU A 371 -4.94 -2.00 -10.66
N SER A 372 -4.88 -1.52 -9.41
CA SER A 372 -3.62 -1.27 -8.69
C SER A 372 -2.76 -2.53 -8.50
N ILE A 373 -3.39 -3.71 -8.54
CA ILE A 373 -2.76 -5.03 -8.44
C ILE A 373 -2.85 -5.81 -9.77
N GLY A 374 -3.23 -5.15 -10.88
CA GLY A 374 -3.28 -5.75 -12.21
C GLY A 374 -4.50 -6.66 -12.47
N VAL A 375 -5.56 -6.55 -11.67
CA VAL A 375 -6.83 -7.25 -11.88
C VAL A 375 -7.79 -6.36 -12.68
N GLU A 376 -8.49 -6.93 -13.65
CA GLU A 376 -9.45 -6.21 -14.49
C GLU A 376 -10.62 -5.63 -13.68
N LYS A 377 -11.11 -4.46 -14.09
CA LYS A 377 -12.33 -3.84 -13.57
C LYS A 377 -13.53 -4.77 -13.70
N ILE A 378 -14.43 -4.71 -12.72
CA ILE A 378 -15.66 -5.51 -12.72
C ILE A 378 -16.93 -4.67 -12.72
N PHE A 379 -16.84 -3.40 -12.32
CA PHE A 379 -17.99 -2.49 -12.29
C PHE A 379 -17.95 -1.55 -13.49
N ASN A 380 -19.08 -1.43 -14.20
CA ASN A 380 -19.29 -0.32 -15.11
C ASN A 380 -19.63 0.93 -14.29
N ILE A 381 -19.00 2.05 -14.65
CA ILE A 381 -19.07 3.30 -13.91
C ILE A 381 -19.85 4.34 -14.72
N ASP A 382 -20.71 5.09 -14.04
CA ASP A 382 -21.23 6.36 -14.55
C ASP A 382 -20.28 7.51 -14.20
N GLU A 383 -19.46 7.89 -15.17
CA GLU A 383 -18.46 8.96 -15.02
C GLU A 383 -19.09 10.29 -14.57
N SER A 384 -20.35 10.56 -14.93
CA SER A 384 -21.04 11.80 -14.55
C SER A 384 -21.40 11.85 -13.05
N LEU A 385 -21.66 10.68 -12.45
CA LEU A 385 -21.91 10.55 -11.02
C LEU A 385 -20.58 10.55 -10.24
N VAL A 386 -19.56 9.85 -10.72
CA VAL A 386 -18.22 9.86 -10.09
C VAL A 386 -17.62 11.26 -10.06
N ALA A 387 -17.76 12.04 -11.13
CA ALA A 387 -17.25 13.41 -11.19
C ALA A 387 -17.79 14.31 -10.06
N GLN A 388 -18.97 14.01 -9.49
CA GLN A 388 -19.52 14.77 -8.36
C GLN A 388 -18.76 14.55 -7.04
N THR A 389 -17.90 13.53 -7.00
CA THR A 389 -17.07 13.16 -5.84
C THR A 389 -15.57 13.39 -6.04
N GLU A 390 -15.13 13.94 -7.19
CA GLU A 390 -13.71 14.22 -7.45
C GLU A 390 -13.06 15.10 -6.38
N TRP A 391 -13.83 16.04 -5.84
CA TRP A 391 -13.36 16.93 -4.76
C TRP A 391 -12.89 16.16 -3.51
N PHE A 392 -13.42 14.97 -3.26
CA PHE A 392 -13.03 14.15 -2.12
C PHE A 392 -11.61 13.61 -2.33
N ASP A 393 -11.33 13.10 -3.54
CA ASP A 393 -9.99 12.68 -3.91
C ASP A 393 -9.03 13.88 -3.91
N ASP A 394 -9.45 15.07 -4.33
CA ASP A 394 -8.62 16.28 -4.24
C ASP A 394 -8.27 16.69 -2.80
N GLU A 395 -9.14 16.47 -1.83
CA GLU A 395 -8.83 16.77 -0.41
C GLU A 395 -7.87 15.73 0.20
N ILE A 396 -7.98 14.47 -0.22
CA ILE A 396 -7.09 13.39 0.23
C ILE A 396 -5.73 13.44 -0.48
N ILE A 397 -5.74 13.66 -1.80
CA ILE A 397 -4.59 13.62 -2.71
C ILE A 397 -3.96 15.00 -2.91
N GLY A 398 -4.68 16.11 -2.75
CA GLY A 398 -4.19 17.48 -3.01
C GLY A 398 -2.99 17.92 -2.17
N THR A 399 -2.57 17.09 -1.22
CA THR A 399 -1.27 17.12 -0.54
C THR A 399 -0.09 16.53 -1.37
N LYS A 400 -0.34 15.91 -2.53
CA LYS A 400 0.68 15.33 -3.44
C LYS A 400 1.26 16.32 -4.46
N HIS A 401 0.54 17.37 -4.89
CA HIS A 401 0.96 18.22 -6.01
C HIS A 401 1.51 19.62 -5.67
N GLY A 402 1.85 19.85 -4.40
CA GLY A 402 2.66 21.00 -4.02
C GLY A 402 3.47 20.66 -2.79
N ASP A 403 4.60 19.95 -2.98
CA ASP A 403 5.42 19.40 -1.91
C ASP A 403 4.58 18.66 -0.85
N PHE A 404 4.75 17.34 -0.75
CA PHE A 404 4.33 16.57 0.43
C PHE A 404 4.83 17.20 1.76
N PHE A 405 5.70 18.21 1.69
CA PHE A 405 6.32 18.99 2.75
C PHE A 405 5.71 20.37 3.07
N VAL A 406 4.69 20.90 2.36
CA VAL A 406 4.32 22.34 2.53
C VAL A 406 2.91 22.63 3.07
N LYS A 407 1.97 21.69 3.10
CA LYS A 407 0.64 21.96 3.69
C LYS A 407 0.29 21.03 4.84
N ARG A 408 0.75 21.39 6.04
CA ARG A 408 -0.05 21.16 7.25
C ARG A 408 -1.40 21.84 7.06
N SER A 409 -2.50 21.16 7.39
CA SER A 409 -3.83 21.77 7.42
C SER A 409 -3.74 23.09 8.22
N ILE A 410 -4.02 24.22 7.59
CA ILE A 410 -3.65 25.55 8.12
C ILE A 410 -4.64 26.01 9.22
N ASN A 411 -5.53 25.13 9.68
CA ASN A 411 -6.63 25.46 10.59
C ASN A 411 -6.54 24.85 12.01
N TYR A 412 -5.36 24.44 12.49
CA TYR A 412 -5.22 24.01 13.89
C TYR A 412 -4.36 24.95 14.74
N SER A 413 -4.94 25.41 15.84
CA SER A 413 -4.23 26.04 16.95
C SER A 413 -3.81 24.94 17.93
N LYS A 414 -2.49 24.82 18.16
CA LYS A 414 -1.88 23.91 19.17
C LYS A 414 -2.27 24.23 20.63
N LYS A 415 -3.27 25.08 20.86
CA LYS A 415 -3.64 25.65 22.18
C LYS A 415 -5.15 25.66 22.43
N THR A 416 -5.89 24.70 21.90
CA THR A 416 -7.32 24.56 22.21
C THR A 416 -7.50 23.20 22.89
N GLN A 417 -7.60 23.19 24.22
CA GLN A 417 -7.91 21.97 24.96
C GLN A 417 -9.35 21.54 24.63
N SER A 418 -9.54 20.25 24.32
CA SER A 418 -10.85 19.64 24.19
C SER A 418 -11.54 19.54 25.56
N PHE A 419 -12.82 19.88 25.62
CA PHE A 419 -13.67 19.69 26.79
C PHE A 419 -14.12 18.22 26.90
N SER A 420 -14.19 17.70 28.12
CA SER A 420 -14.73 16.38 28.43
C SER A 420 -16.26 16.40 28.53
N GLY A 421 -16.90 15.22 28.55
CA GLY A 421 -18.34 15.10 28.80
C GLY A 421 -18.74 15.75 30.13
N ASP A 422 -17.91 15.63 31.17
CA ASP A 422 -18.12 16.24 32.49
C ASP A 422 -18.03 17.78 32.46
N ASP A 423 -17.36 18.37 31.47
CA ASP A 423 -17.28 19.83 31.31
C ASP A 423 -18.55 20.43 30.68
N LEU A 424 -19.43 19.58 30.14
CA LEU A 424 -20.63 19.98 29.39
C LEU A 424 -21.95 19.76 30.17
N PHE A 425 -21.90 19.27 31.42
CA PHE A 425 -23.06 18.99 32.26
C PHE A 425 -23.01 19.64 33.64
#